data_AF-A0A536EEF5-F1
#
_entry.id   AF-A0A536EEF5-F1
#
_cell.length_a   1.000
_cell.length_b   1.000
_cell.length_c   1.000
_cell.angle_alpha   90.00
_cell.angle_beta   90.00
_cell.angle_gamma   90.00
#
_symmetry.space_group_name_H-M   'P 1'
#
loop_
_entity.id
_entity.type
_entity.pdbx_description
1 polymer ?
#
loop_
_entity_poly.entity_id
_entity_poly.type
_entity_poly.pdbx_seq_one_letter_code
_entity_poly.pdbx_strand_id
1 'polypeptide(L)'
;MPRSLIFVGSRDTRDRATRIGAARIAVGASMFMPRPLARRIAGLTEAEASGTLAFLGRAFGVRNVVLGAWVLATRDQPKHERRRVYQVNAAVDAADMAILAWAAVTQRPSKRFMLLASTLGTNVCLGFLQLASEV
;
A
#
# COMPACT_ATOMS: atom_id res chain seq x y z
N MET A 1 -15.05 -14.55 3.41
CA MET A 1 -13.88 -13.65 3.48
C MET A 1 -14.27 -12.28 2.92
N PRO A 2 -13.96 -11.16 3.59
CA PRO A 2 -14.24 -9.81 3.07
C PRO A 2 -13.50 -9.56 1.75
N ARG A 3 -14.18 -9.04 0.72
CA ARG A 3 -13.65 -8.79 -0.64
C ARG A 3 -12.90 -7.46 -0.72
N SER A 4 -11.70 -7.45 -1.32
CA SER A 4 -10.99 -6.20 -1.57
C SER A 4 -11.77 -5.35 -2.58
N LEU A 5 -11.96 -4.07 -2.26
CA LEU A 5 -12.65 -3.12 -3.16
C LEU A 5 -11.83 -2.85 -4.43
N ILE A 6 -10.52 -3.14 -4.44
CA ILE A 6 -9.65 -3.01 -5.62
C ILE A 6 -10.07 -3.97 -6.74
N PHE A 7 -10.76 -5.07 -6.39
CA PHE A 7 -11.14 -6.11 -7.33
C PHE A 7 -12.56 -5.96 -7.89
N VAL A 8 -13.28 -4.88 -7.55
CA VAL A 8 -14.61 -4.61 -8.10
C VAL A 8 -14.52 -4.50 -9.62
N GLY A 9 -15.29 -5.33 -10.33
CA GLY A 9 -15.30 -5.39 -11.79
C GLY A 9 -14.07 -6.06 -12.42
N SER A 10 -13.27 -6.81 -11.66
CA SER A 10 -12.16 -7.61 -12.21
C SER A 10 -12.65 -8.91 -12.84
N ARG A 11 -12.02 -9.32 -13.94
CA ARG A 11 -12.45 -10.48 -14.74
C ARG A 11 -11.69 -11.76 -14.41
N ASP A 12 -10.40 -11.66 -14.07
CA ASP A 12 -9.53 -12.78 -13.77
C ASP A 12 -8.42 -12.41 -12.76
N THR A 13 -7.64 -13.41 -12.32
CA THR A 13 -6.54 -13.24 -11.36
C THR A 13 -5.43 -12.32 -11.89
N ARG A 14 -5.22 -12.29 -13.21
CA ARG A 14 -4.17 -11.48 -13.85
C ARG A 14 -4.54 -10.00 -13.85
N ASP A 15 -5.81 -9.67 -14.13
CA ASP A 15 -6.38 -8.34 -14.02
C ASP A 15 -6.31 -7.85 -12.57
N ARG A 16 -6.67 -8.70 -11.60
CA ARG A 16 -6.53 -8.38 -10.17
C ARG A 16 -5.09 -8.09 -9.76
N ALA A 17 -4.14 -8.93 -10.16
CA ALA A 17 -2.71 -8.70 -9.91
C ALA A 17 -2.21 -7.40 -10.59
N THR A 18 -2.72 -7.10 -11.78
CA THR A 18 -2.38 -5.87 -12.49
C THR A 18 -2.91 -4.64 -11.78
N ARG A 19 -4.18 -4.65 -11.35
CA ARG A 19 -4.81 -3.54 -10.63
C ARG A 19 -4.11 -3.27 -9.30
N ILE A 20 -3.84 -4.31 -8.51
CA ILE A 20 -3.19 -4.12 -7.22
C ILE A 20 -1.74 -3.65 -7.40
N GLY A 21 -1.00 -4.22 -8.36
CA GLY A 21 0.36 -3.76 -8.67
C GLY A 21 0.40 -2.30 -9.13
N ALA A 22 -0.47 -1.91 -10.06
CA ALA A 22 -0.57 -0.54 -10.54
C ALA A 22 -1.00 0.44 -9.43
N ALA A 23 -1.95 0.05 -8.59
CA ALA A 23 -2.38 0.87 -7.45
C ALA A 23 -1.21 1.12 -6.48
N ARG A 24 -0.39 0.11 -6.18
CA ARG A 24 0.81 0.28 -5.34
C ARG A 24 1.82 1.23 -5.97
N ILE A 25 2.08 1.11 -7.27
CA ILE A 25 2.98 2.01 -7.98
C ILE A 25 2.44 3.45 -7.92
N ALA A 26 1.15 3.66 -8.17
CA ALA A 26 0.53 4.98 -8.12
C ALA A 26 0.62 5.62 -6.73
N VAL A 27 0.30 4.85 -5.67
CA VAL A 27 0.44 5.30 -4.27
C VAL A 27 1.90 5.57 -3.91
N GLY A 28 2.82 4.73 -4.38
CA GLY A 28 4.24 4.92 -4.12
C GLY A 28 4.80 6.16 -4.81
N ALA A 29 4.42 6.38 -6.06
CA ALA A 29 4.82 7.54 -6.85
C ALA A 29 4.25 8.85 -6.29
N SER A 30 3.03 8.83 -5.74
CA SER A 30 2.44 10.04 -5.14
C SER A 30 3.22 10.57 -3.93
N MET A 31 4.02 9.73 -3.26
CA MET A 31 4.90 10.15 -2.15
C MET A 31 6.09 11.03 -2.60
N PHE A 32 6.34 11.13 -3.90
CA PHE A 32 7.34 12.04 -4.48
C PHE A 32 6.76 13.41 -4.83
N MET A 33 5.47 13.61 -4.62
CA MET A 33 4.81 14.88 -4.86
C MET A 33 5.49 16.02 -4.09
N PRO A 34 5.66 17.21 -4.69
CA PRO A 34 6.28 18.35 -4.02
C PRO A 34 5.55 18.73 -2.72
N ARG A 35 6.30 19.09 -1.68
CA ARG A 35 5.77 19.46 -0.35
C ARG A 35 4.61 20.48 -0.39
N PRO A 36 4.63 21.53 -1.22
CA PRO A 36 3.51 22.47 -1.30
C PRO A 36 2.20 21.82 -1.76
N LEU A 37 2.29 20.87 -2.70
CA LEU A 37 1.14 20.14 -3.22
C LEU A 37 0.62 19.13 -2.18
N ALA A 38 1.54 18.40 -1.53
CA ALA A 38 1.21 17.46 -0.46
C ALA A 38 0.49 18.17 0.71
N ARG A 39 0.95 19.36 1.10
CA ARG A 39 0.28 20.20 2.12
C ARG A 39 -1.15 20.59 1.70
N ARG A 40 -1.32 21.00 0.44
CA ARG A 40 -2.63 21.46 -0.08
C ARG A 40 -3.64 20.33 -0.20
N ILE A 41 -3.20 19.13 -0.57
CA ILE A 41 -4.06 17.97 -0.82
C ILE A 41 -4.30 17.16 0.46
N ALA A 42 -3.27 16.94 1.27
CA ALA A 42 -3.34 16.09 2.46
C ALA A 42 -3.54 16.88 3.77
N GLY A 43 -3.49 18.22 3.74
CA GLY A 43 -3.74 19.07 4.91
C GLY A 43 -2.66 19.00 6.00
N LEU A 44 -1.43 18.65 5.64
CA LEU A 44 -0.32 18.50 6.58
C LEU A 44 0.17 19.86 7.11
N THR A 45 0.43 19.94 8.42
CA THR A 45 1.08 21.09 9.08
C THR A 45 2.57 21.16 8.76
N GLU A 46 3.25 22.28 9.03
CA GLU A 46 4.70 22.40 8.82
C GLU A 46 5.52 21.46 9.70
N ALA A 47 5.06 21.22 10.93
CA ALA A 47 5.68 20.25 11.84
C ALA A 47 5.55 18.81 11.32
N GLU A 48 4.41 18.47 10.69
CA GLU A 48 4.20 17.18 10.05
C GLU A 48 4.99 17.08 8.73
N ALA A 49 5.18 18.17 7.98
CA ALA A 49 6.00 18.20 6.77
C ALA A 49 7.53 18.28 7.03
N SER A 50 7.98 17.77 8.18
CA SER A 50 9.40 17.75 8.56
C SER A 50 10.27 16.96 7.57
N GLY A 51 11.58 17.26 7.56
CA GLY A 51 12.55 16.58 6.69
C GLY A 51 12.56 15.06 6.86
N THR A 52 12.47 14.59 8.10
CA THR A 52 12.45 13.16 8.44
C THR A 52 11.18 12.48 7.96
N LEU A 53 10.00 13.08 8.14
CA LEU A 53 8.75 12.47 7.66
C LEU A 53 8.69 12.44 6.13
N ALA A 54 9.21 13.47 5.46
CA ALA A 54 9.34 13.49 4.01
C ALA A 54 10.31 12.41 3.50
N PHE A 55 11.42 12.16 4.20
CA PHE A 55 12.34 11.07 3.88
C PHE A 55 11.68 9.71 4.04
N LEU A 56 11.04 9.46 5.19
CA LEU A 56 10.31 8.22 5.46
C LEU A 56 9.22 8.01 4.42
N GLY A 57 8.39 9.02 4.14
CA GLY A 57 7.34 8.96 3.12
C GLY A 57 7.88 8.54 1.74
N ARG A 58 9.03 9.07 1.32
CA ARG A 58 9.69 8.67 0.06
C ARG A 58 10.20 7.24 0.12
N ALA A 59 10.78 6.79 1.23
CA ALA A 59 11.23 5.40 1.38
C ALA A 59 10.04 4.42 1.29
N PHE A 60 8.92 4.75 1.97
CA PHE A 60 7.64 4.05 1.83
C PHE A 60 7.13 4.07 0.38
N GLY A 61 7.32 5.21 -0.31
CA GLY A 61 7.01 5.38 -1.72
C GLY A 61 7.79 4.44 -2.63
N VAL A 62 9.13 4.47 -2.55
CA VAL A 62 10.03 3.56 -3.30
C VAL A 62 9.63 2.12 -3.07
N ARG A 63 9.45 1.71 -1.81
CA ARG A 63 9.07 0.33 -1.47
C ARG A 63 7.76 -0.08 -2.14
N ASN A 64 6.74 0.78 -2.15
CA ASN A 64 5.48 0.48 -2.82
C ASN A 64 5.62 0.37 -4.35
N VAL A 65 6.45 1.20 -4.97
CA VAL A 65 6.77 1.08 -6.40
C VAL A 65 7.46 -0.25 -6.69
N VAL A 66 8.48 -0.61 -5.91
CA VAL A 66 9.22 -1.87 -6.07
C VAL A 66 8.32 -3.08 -5.89
N LEU A 67 7.51 -3.11 -4.82
CA LEU A 67 6.58 -4.20 -4.56
C LEU A 67 5.50 -4.31 -5.64
N GLY A 68 4.95 -3.18 -6.10
CA GLY A 68 3.99 -3.16 -7.20
C GLY A 68 4.61 -3.66 -8.51
N ALA A 69 5.83 -3.23 -8.83
CA ALA A 69 6.57 -3.71 -10.00
C ALA A 69 6.87 -5.21 -9.91
N TRP A 70 7.22 -5.72 -8.73
CA TRP A 70 7.47 -7.14 -8.51
C TRP A 70 6.20 -7.99 -8.75
N VAL A 71 5.04 -7.50 -8.30
CA VAL A 71 3.74 -8.13 -8.60
C VAL A 71 3.45 -8.14 -10.10
N LEU A 72 3.69 -7.03 -10.80
CA LEU A 72 3.49 -6.96 -12.25
C LEU A 72 4.45 -7.87 -13.02
N ALA A 73 5.71 -7.97 -12.59
CA ALA A 73 6.72 -8.81 -13.22
C ALA A 73 6.45 -10.31 -13.01
N THR A 74 5.76 -10.68 -11.92
CA THR A 74 5.51 -12.08 -11.56
C THR A 74 4.11 -12.56 -11.91
N ARG A 75 3.18 -11.69 -12.32
CA ARG A 75 1.77 -12.05 -12.60
C ARG A 75 1.59 -13.17 -13.64
N ASP A 76 2.56 -13.30 -14.56
CA ASP A 76 2.58 -14.26 -15.66
C ASP A 76 3.48 -15.49 -15.36
N GLN A 77 4.10 -15.56 -14.17
CA GLN A 77 4.95 -16.67 -13.71
C GLN A 77 4.14 -17.87 -13.16
N PRO A 78 4.79 -19.03 -12.94
CA PRO A 78 4.16 -20.19 -12.31
C PRO A 78 3.48 -19.88 -10.97
N LYS A 79 2.44 -20.66 -10.66
CA LYS A 79 1.59 -20.48 -9.46
C LYS A 79 2.38 -20.32 -8.16
N HIS A 80 3.38 -21.16 -7.93
CA HIS A 80 4.16 -21.16 -6.70
C HIS A 80 4.98 -19.87 -6.51
N GLU A 81 5.51 -19.28 -7.58
CA GLU A 81 6.24 -18.01 -7.53
C GLU A 81 5.29 -16.85 -7.22
N ARG A 82 4.16 -16.79 -7.92
CA ARG A 82 3.12 -15.78 -7.68
C ARG A 82 2.62 -15.81 -6.25
N ARG A 83 2.32 -17.00 -5.72
CA ARG A 83 1.83 -17.17 -4.36
C ARG A 83 2.83 -16.63 -3.33
N ARG A 84 4.12 -16.91 -3.49
CA ARG A 84 5.18 -16.37 -2.61
C ARG A 84 5.21 -14.84 -2.65
N VAL A 85 5.15 -14.24 -3.84
CA VAL A 85 5.15 -12.78 -4.01
C VAL A 85 3.96 -12.15 -3.29
N TYR A 86 2.76 -12.73 -3.45
CA TYR A 86 1.56 -12.23 -2.80
C TYR A 86 1.60 -12.38 -1.28
N GLN A 87 2.14 -13.49 -0.76
CA GLN A 87 2.34 -13.68 0.67
C GLN A 87 3.32 -12.68 1.28
N VAL A 88 4.44 -12.40 0.61
CA VAL A 88 5.42 -11.40 1.07
C VAL A 88 4.78 -10.01 1.08
N ASN A 89 4.02 -9.64 0.04
CA ASN A 89 3.30 -8.37 0.00
C ASN A 89 2.27 -8.26 1.13
N ALA A 90 1.48 -9.32 1.37
CA ALA A 90 0.52 -9.34 2.48
C ALA A 90 1.20 -9.21 3.85
N ALA A 91 2.36 -9.85 4.03
CA ALA A 91 3.12 -9.75 5.29
C ALA A 91 3.65 -8.34 5.55
N VAL A 92 4.17 -7.67 4.51
CA VAL A 92 4.60 -6.27 4.60
C VAL A 92 3.43 -5.36 4.97
N ASP A 93 2.27 -5.54 4.33
CA ASP A 93 1.08 -4.74 4.61
C ASP A 93 0.55 -4.95 6.02
N ALA A 94 0.55 -6.20 6.50
CA ALA A 94 0.16 -6.52 7.86
C ALA A 94 1.09 -5.85 8.89
N ALA A 95 2.40 -5.84 8.63
CA ALA A 95 3.37 -5.16 9.49
C ALA A 95 3.16 -3.64 9.52
N ASP A 96 2.93 -3.02 8.36
CA ASP A 96 2.63 -1.59 8.28
C ASP A 96 1.35 -1.25 9.06
N MET A 97 0.30 -2.06 8.91
CA MET A 97 -0.94 -1.88 9.66
C MET A 97 -0.72 -1.97 11.16
N ALA A 98 0.08 -2.94 11.63
CA ALA A 98 0.40 -3.08 13.04
C ALA A 98 1.16 -1.85 13.58
N ILE A 99 2.14 -1.34 12.82
CA ILE A 99 2.90 -0.13 13.18
C ILE A 99 1.98 1.09 13.22
N LEU A 100 1.11 1.27 12.21
CA LEU A 100 0.16 2.39 12.15
C LEU A 100 -0.88 2.31 13.27
N ALA A 101 -1.40 1.12 13.57
CA ALA A 101 -2.33 0.91 14.68
C ALA A 101 -1.66 1.22 16.03
N TRP A 102 -0.42 0.77 16.22
CA TRP A 102 0.36 1.08 17.41
C TRP A 102 0.62 2.59 17.53
N ALA A 103 1.00 3.26 16.46
CA ALA A 103 1.21 4.71 16.45
C ALA A 103 -0.09 5.48 16.72
N ALA A 104 -1.23 5.00 16.22
CA ALA A 104 -2.54 5.61 16.49
C ALA A 104 -2.97 5.51 17.97
N VAL A 105 -2.49 4.49 18.69
CA VAL A 105 -2.75 4.30 20.13
C VAL A 105 -1.74 5.07 20.99
N THR A 106 -0.47 5.10 20.58
CA THR A 106 0.64 5.61 21.42
C THR A 106 1.06 7.05 21.13
N GLN A 107 0.76 7.59 19.95
CA GLN A 107 1.20 8.93 19.55
C GLN A 107 0.04 9.88 19.24
N ARG A 108 0.30 11.18 19.31
CA ARG A 108 -0.69 12.27 19.08
C ARG A 108 -0.87 12.76 17.61
N PRO A 109 -0.26 12.22 16.52
CA PRO A 109 -0.47 12.82 15.21
C PRO A 109 -1.91 12.62 14.73
N SER A 110 -2.28 13.28 13.63
CA SER A 110 -3.66 13.40 13.16
C SER A 110 -4.35 12.04 12.94
N LYS A 111 -5.24 11.67 13.88
CA LYS A 111 -6.04 10.43 13.86
C LYS A 111 -6.70 10.16 12.51
N ARG A 112 -7.10 11.21 11.79
CA ARG A 112 -7.69 11.14 10.44
C ARG A 112 -6.73 10.58 9.40
N PHE A 113 -5.47 11.03 9.39
CA PHE A 113 -4.44 10.52 8.47
C PHE A 113 -4.16 9.04 8.75
N MET A 114 -4.02 8.68 10.03
CA MET A 114 -3.77 7.30 10.43
C MET A 114 -4.94 6.36 10.10
N LEU A 115 -6.18 6.81 10.27
CA LEU A 115 -7.39 6.06 9.87
C LEU A 115 -7.49 5.86 8.34
N LEU A 116 -7.19 6.90 7.56
CA LEU A 116 -7.16 6.80 6.10
C LEU A 116 -6.07 5.84 5.63
N ALA A 117 -4.85 5.98 6.17
CA ALA A 117 -3.72 5.12 5.84
C ALA A 117 -3.97 3.66 6.23
N SER A 118 -4.55 3.40 7.41
CA SER A 118 -4.86 2.04 7.85
C SER A 118 -5.94 1.39 7.01
N THR A 119 -6.99 2.14 6.62
CA THR A 119 -8.08 1.63 5.77
C THR A 119 -7.56 1.25 4.38
N LEU A 120 -6.72 2.11 3.77
CA LEU A 120 -6.09 1.84 2.49
C LEU A 120 -5.15 0.63 2.57
N GLY A 121 -4.31 0.56 3.61
CA GLY A 121 -3.41 -0.58 3.85
C GLY A 121 -4.15 -1.90 4.04
N THR A 122 -5.27 -1.88 4.78
CA THR A 122 -6.13 -3.06 5.00
C THR A 122 -6.70 -3.59 3.70
N ASN A 123 -7.20 -2.71 2.83
CA ASN A 123 -7.81 -3.11 1.57
C ASN A 123 -6.80 -3.73 0.58
N VAL A 124 -5.56 -3.24 0.61
CA VAL A 124 -4.44 -3.79 -0.19
C VAL A 124 -4.00 -5.14 0.40
N CYS A 125 -3.83 -5.25 1.71
CA CYS A 125 -3.50 -6.50 2.41
C CYS A 125 -4.52 -7.62 2.10
N LEU A 126 -5.81 -7.32 2.23
CA LEU A 126 -6.89 -8.25 1.89
C LEU A 126 -6.85 -8.69 0.42
N GLY A 127 -6.46 -7.78 -0.48
CA GLY A 127 -6.29 -8.09 -1.89
C GLY A 127 -5.18 -9.11 -2.14
N PHE A 128 -4.04 -8.97 -1.45
CA PHE A 128 -2.94 -9.94 -1.56
C PHE A 128 -3.25 -11.29 -0.92
N LEU A 129 -3.95 -11.30 0.22
CA LEU A 129 -4.41 -12.55 0.83
C LEU A 129 -5.37 -13.31 -0.09
N GLN A 130 -6.25 -12.61 -0.81
CA GLN A 130 -7.12 -13.21 -1.82
C GLN A 130 -6.33 -13.80 -2.98
N LEU A 131 -5.41 -13.03 -3.55
CA LEU A 131 -4.56 -13.52 -4.63
C LEU A 131 -3.70 -14.73 -4.19
N ALA A 132 -3.20 -14.75 -2.95
CA ALA A 132 -2.43 -15.87 -2.42
C ALA A 132 -3.26 -17.15 -2.16
N SER A 133 -4.58 -17.01 -2.02
CA SER A 133 -5.52 -18.13 -1.84
C SER A 133 -6.05 -18.71 -3.16
N GLU A 134 -6.04 -17.92 -4.23
CA GLU A 134 -6.62 -18.28 -5.54
C GLU A 134 -5.62 -18.94 -6.51
N VAL A 135 -4.32 -18.85 -6.19
CA VAL A 135 -3.23 -19.34 -7.06
C VAL A 135 -2.66 -20.65 -6.56
#